data_AF-A0A380FBZ5-F1
#
_entry.id   AF-A0A380FBZ5-F1
#
_cell.length_a   1.000
_cell.length_b   1.000
_cell.length_c   1.000
_cell.angle_alpha   90.00
_cell.angle_beta   90.00
_cell.angle_gamma   90.00
#
_symmetry.space_group_name_H-M   'P 1'
#
loop_
_entity.id
_entity.type
_entity.pdbx_description
1 polymer ?
#
loop_
_entity_poly.entity_id
_entity_poly.type
_entity_poly.pdbx_seq_one_letter_code
_entity_poly.pdbx_strand_id
1 'polypeptide(L)'
;MQQIAKVLDKANKDDIKLLKDHWNEVVDHAKTNDMKSLVSLLQNSEPVAASETHVLIKLEEEIHCEIVNKDDEKRTNIENVVCKIIDKTVKVVGVPADQWMRVRTEYIQNRKGTSVGNTQEGSEEHNTSQQKESETVDVVQKAKDLFGESTVNVLDEE
;
A
#
# COMPACT_ATOMS: atom_id res chain seq x y z
N MET A 1 10.23 -6.80 1.73
CA MET A 1 10.15 -5.32 1.72
C MET A 1 10.70 -4.66 0.45
N GLN A 2 11.90 -4.99 -0.06
CA GLN A 2 12.48 -4.30 -1.22
C GLN A 2 11.59 -4.31 -2.49
N GLN A 3 10.90 -5.42 -2.77
CA GLN A 3 9.98 -5.51 -3.93
C GLN A 3 8.76 -4.60 -3.78
N ILE A 4 8.20 -4.48 -2.57
CA ILE A 4 7.04 -3.61 -2.30
C ILE A 4 7.43 -2.13 -2.50
N ALA A 5 8.58 -1.71 -1.97
CA ALA A 5 9.08 -0.34 -2.16
C ALA A 5 9.24 0.02 -3.64
N LYS A 6 9.78 -0.90 -4.46
CA LYS A 6 9.89 -0.69 -5.92
C LYS A 6 8.54 -0.45 -6.60
N VAL A 7 7.49 -1.15 -6.18
CA VAL A 7 6.14 -0.90 -6.71
C VAL A 7 5.67 0.48 -6.29
N LEU A 8 5.81 0.83 -5.00
CA LEU A 8 5.31 2.08 -4.44
C LEU A 8 6.06 3.32 -4.96
N ASP A 9 7.34 3.20 -5.32
CA ASP A 9 8.16 4.29 -5.89
C ASP A 9 7.60 4.81 -7.21
N LYS A 10 7.08 3.91 -8.04
CA LYS A 10 6.55 4.20 -9.38
C LYS A 10 5.03 4.07 -9.47
N ALA A 11 4.36 3.82 -8.34
CA ALA A 11 2.92 3.63 -8.32
C ALA A 11 2.21 4.92 -8.74
N ASN A 12 1.23 4.80 -9.62
CA ASN A 12 0.43 5.93 -10.09
C ASN A 12 -1.06 5.60 -10.10
N LYS A 13 -1.88 6.66 -10.13
CA LYS A 13 -3.34 6.54 -10.00
C LYS A 13 -3.99 5.91 -11.24
N ASP A 14 -3.43 6.13 -12.42
CA ASP A 14 -4.01 5.68 -13.67
C ASP A 14 -3.88 4.15 -13.80
N ASP A 15 -2.69 3.61 -13.50
CA ASP A 15 -2.42 2.17 -13.55
C ASP A 15 -3.24 1.39 -12.51
N ILE A 16 -3.33 1.89 -11.27
CA ILE A 16 -4.10 1.20 -10.24
C ILE A 16 -5.60 1.28 -10.53
N LYS A 17 -6.07 2.39 -11.09
CA LYS A 17 -7.47 2.52 -11.51
C LYS A 17 -7.78 1.55 -12.63
N LEU A 18 -6.96 1.51 -13.69
CA LEU A 18 -7.10 0.56 -14.79
C LEU A 18 -7.15 -0.89 -14.28
N LEU A 19 -6.20 -1.28 -13.43
CA LEU A 19 -6.16 -2.63 -12.90
C LEU A 19 -7.37 -2.96 -12.01
N LYS A 20 -7.85 -2.00 -11.21
CA LYS A 20 -9.06 -2.19 -10.38
C LYS A 20 -10.31 -2.33 -11.22
N ASP A 21 -10.47 -1.47 -12.22
CA ASP A 21 -11.64 -1.45 -13.11
C ASP A 21 -11.77 -2.80 -13.86
N HIS A 22 -10.64 -3.42 -14.22
CA HIS A 22 -10.61 -4.72 -14.90
C HIS A 22 -10.31 -5.93 -14.00
N TRP A 23 -10.25 -5.77 -12.66
CA TRP A 23 -9.84 -6.87 -11.79
C TRP A 23 -10.80 -8.07 -11.86
N ASN A 24 -12.11 -7.81 -11.96
CA ASN A 24 -13.09 -8.86 -12.13
C ASN A 24 -12.87 -9.66 -13.41
N GLU A 25 -12.45 -9.00 -14.51
CA GLU A 25 -12.12 -9.66 -15.77
C GLU A 25 -10.87 -10.54 -15.64
N VAL A 26 -9.87 -10.12 -14.85
CA VAL A 26 -8.70 -10.95 -14.51
C VAL A 26 -9.15 -12.23 -13.80
N VAL A 27 -10.03 -12.12 -12.80
CA VAL A 27 -10.55 -13.28 -12.07
C VAL A 27 -11.38 -14.18 -12.99
N ASP A 28 -12.25 -13.61 -13.82
CA ASP A 28 -13.14 -14.36 -14.70
C ASP A 28 -12.40 -15.04 -15.86
N HIS A 29 -11.30 -14.44 -16.34
CA HIS A 29 -10.40 -15.10 -17.27
C HIS A 29 -9.78 -16.37 -16.66
N ALA A 30 -9.29 -16.29 -15.42
CA ALA A 30 -8.76 -17.46 -14.72
C ALA A 30 -9.83 -18.55 -14.51
N LYS A 31 -11.08 -18.17 -14.20
CA LYS A 31 -12.20 -19.12 -14.08
C LYS A 31 -12.53 -19.81 -15.41
N THR A 32 -12.61 -19.04 -16.49
CA THR A 32 -12.97 -19.55 -17.83
C THR A 32 -11.93 -20.54 -18.36
N ASN A 33 -10.67 -20.39 -17.97
CA ASN A 33 -9.57 -21.29 -18.36
C ASN A 33 -9.35 -22.46 -17.36
N ASP A 34 -10.30 -22.74 -16.47
CA ASP A 34 -10.25 -23.81 -15.45
C ASP A 34 -8.99 -23.76 -14.55
N MET A 35 -8.45 -22.55 -14.31
CA MET A 35 -7.24 -22.35 -13.51
C MET A 35 -7.56 -22.26 -12.01
N LYS A 36 -8.13 -23.33 -11.45
CA LYS A 36 -8.71 -23.35 -10.08
C LYS A 36 -7.79 -22.79 -8.99
N SER A 37 -6.50 -23.14 -9.03
CA SER A 37 -5.51 -22.64 -8.07
C SER A 37 -5.32 -21.12 -8.17
N LEU A 38 -5.29 -20.59 -9.39
CA LEU A 38 -5.20 -19.15 -9.65
C LEU A 38 -6.46 -18.42 -9.24
N VAL A 39 -7.63 -19.00 -9.53
CA VAL A 39 -8.94 -18.45 -9.12
C VAL A 39 -8.99 -18.25 -7.61
N SER A 40 -8.55 -19.25 -6.83
CA SER A 40 -8.51 -19.15 -5.36
C SER A 40 -7.60 -18.03 -4.87
N LEU A 41 -6.47 -17.79 -5.53
CA LEU A 41 -5.57 -16.68 -5.18
C LEU A 41 -6.20 -15.34 -5.54
N LEU A 42 -6.72 -15.22 -6.76
CA LEU A 42 -7.25 -13.98 -7.32
C LEU A 42 -8.53 -13.52 -6.62
N GLN A 43 -9.47 -14.44 -6.33
CA GLN A 43 -10.72 -14.13 -5.62
C GLN A 43 -10.50 -13.62 -4.20
N ASN A 44 -9.43 -14.06 -3.54
CA ASN A 44 -9.07 -13.66 -2.19
C ASN A 44 -7.97 -12.59 -2.18
N SER A 45 -7.96 -11.74 -3.22
CA SER A 45 -6.99 -10.67 -3.34
C SER A 45 -7.56 -9.42 -3.99
N GLU A 46 -6.92 -8.28 -3.70
CA GLU A 46 -7.24 -7.00 -4.29
C GLU A 46 -5.98 -6.25 -4.72
N PRO A 47 -5.97 -5.57 -5.88
CA PRO A 47 -4.86 -4.71 -6.26
C PRO A 47 -4.87 -3.44 -5.39
N VAL A 48 -3.74 -3.11 -4.77
CA VAL A 48 -3.61 -1.97 -3.86
C VAL A 48 -2.63 -0.90 -4.35
N ALA A 49 -1.70 -1.26 -5.23
CA ALA A 49 -0.85 -0.32 -5.95
C ALA A 49 -0.45 -0.90 -7.31
N ALA A 50 -0.24 -0.05 -8.30
CA ALA A 50 0.23 -0.46 -9.61
C ALA A 50 1.08 0.64 -10.24
N SER A 51 2.01 0.20 -11.07
CA SER A 51 2.93 0.98 -11.88
C SER A 51 3.06 0.32 -13.25
N GLU A 52 3.76 0.97 -14.17
CA GLU A 52 4.00 0.47 -15.53
C GLU A 52 4.63 -0.94 -15.56
N THR A 53 5.42 -1.30 -14.55
CA THR A 53 6.20 -2.56 -14.55
C THR A 53 5.87 -3.50 -13.41
N HIS A 54 5.13 -3.06 -12.38
CA HIS A 54 4.85 -3.86 -11.19
C HIS A 54 3.46 -3.56 -10.64
N VAL A 55 2.83 -4.59 -10.09
CA VAL A 55 1.55 -4.52 -9.38
C VAL A 55 1.69 -5.14 -8.00
N LEU A 56 1.04 -4.54 -7.02
CA LEU A 56 0.98 -5.02 -5.64
C LEU A 56 -0.45 -5.45 -5.35
N ILE A 57 -0.60 -6.72 -5.00
CA ILE A 57 -1.88 -7.32 -4.63
C ILE A 57 -1.88 -7.65 -3.13
N LYS A 58 -2.93 -7.21 -2.45
CA LYS A 58 -3.20 -7.56 -1.06
C LYS A 58 -3.90 -8.91 -1.04
N LEU A 59 -3.44 -9.86 -0.23
CA LEU A 59 -4.06 -11.17 -0.06
C LEU A 59 -4.50 -11.35 1.39
N GLU A 60 -5.69 -11.92 1.58
CA GLU A 60 -6.28 -12.12 2.92
C GLU A 60 -5.52 -13.19 3.73
N GLU A 61 -5.08 -14.26 3.06
CA GLU A 61 -4.38 -15.39 3.69
C GLU A 61 -2.86 -15.29 3.48
N GLU A 62 -2.08 -15.47 4.56
CA GLU A 62 -0.61 -15.39 4.50
C GLU A 62 0.00 -16.41 3.55
N ILE A 63 -0.54 -17.64 3.52
CA ILE A 63 -0.06 -18.69 2.61
C ILE A 63 -0.27 -18.33 1.14
N HIS A 64 -1.31 -17.55 0.79
CA HIS A 64 -1.48 -17.07 -0.57
C HIS A 64 -0.39 -16.06 -0.95
N CYS A 65 -0.01 -15.20 -0.01
CA CYS A 65 1.13 -14.30 -0.17
C CYS A 65 2.44 -15.05 -0.39
N GLU A 66 2.69 -16.10 0.38
CA GLU A 66 3.87 -16.94 0.18
C GLU A 66 3.88 -17.58 -1.20
N ILE A 67 2.74 -18.13 -1.64
CA ILE A 67 2.60 -18.74 -2.96
C ILE A 67 2.91 -17.70 -4.05
N VAL A 68 2.26 -16.54 -4.04
CA VAL A 68 2.51 -15.49 -5.05
C VAL A 68 3.97 -15.05 -5.08
N ASN A 69 4.62 -14.95 -3.92
CA ASN A 69 5.98 -14.42 -3.82
C ASN A 69 7.09 -15.47 -4.02
N LYS A 70 6.83 -16.77 -3.78
CA LYS A 70 7.83 -17.84 -3.84
C LYS A 70 7.63 -18.84 -4.99
N ASP A 71 6.41 -18.98 -5.52
CA ASP A 71 6.07 -19.88 -6.62
C ASP A 71 6.10 -19.12 -7.95
N ASP A 72 7.24 -19.19 -8.63
CA ASP A 72 7.49 -18.44 -9.87
C ASP A 72 6.51 -18.82 -11.00
N GLU A 73 6.10 -20.09 -11.07
CA GLU A 73 5.17 -20.58 -12.08
C GLU A 73 3.78 -19.96 -11.87
N LYS A 74 3.26 -20.03 -10.63
CA LYS A 74 1.97 -19.41 -10.30
C LYS A 74 2.01 -17.90 -10.44
N ARG A 75 3.10 -17.26 -10.02
CA ARG A 75 3.26 -15.81 -10.20
C ARG A 75 3.24 -15.44 -11.68
N THR A 76 3.99 -16.14 -12.51
CA THR A 76 4.03 -15.93 -13.97
C THR A 76 2.64 -16.12 -14.59
N ASN A 77 1.88 -17.11 -14.12
CA ASN A 77 0.50 -17.30 -14.58
C ASN A 77 -0.40 -16.11 -14.23
N ILE A 78 -0.28 -15.55 -13.02
CA ILE A 78 -1.02 -14.34 -12.63
C ILE A 78 -0.59 -13.16 -13.52
N GLU A 79 0.71 -12.95 -13.70
CA GLU A 79 1.28 -11.89 -14.54
C GLU A 79 0.77 -11.99 -15.99
N ASN A 80 0.69 -13.19 -16.55
CA ASN A 80 0.15 -13.44 -17.89
C ASN A 80 -1.33 -13.10 -18.00
N VAL A 81 -2.15 -13.46 -17.00
CA VAL A 81 -3.59 -13.14 -17.01
C VAL A 81 -3.77 -11.63 -16.88
N VAL A 82 -3.06 -10.97 -15.95
CA VAL A 82 -3.11 -9.51 -15.81
C VAL A 82 -2.70 -8.84 -17.11
N CYS A 83 -1.58 -9.25 -17.72
CA CYS A 83 -1.09 -8.69 -18.97
C CYS A 83 -2.12 -8.81 -20.10
N LYS A 84 -2.79 -9.95 -20.25
CA LYS A 84 -3.83 -10.13 -21.27
C LYS A 84 -5.03 -9.19 -21.12
N ILE A 85 -5.35 -8.79 -19.89
CA ILE A 85 -6.54 -7.99 -19.59
C ILE A 85 -6.25 -6.49 -19.67
N ILE A 86 -5.13 -6.04 -19.10
CA ILE A 86 -4.78 -4.61 -19.06
C ILE A 86 -3.74 -4.19 -20.13
N ASP A 87 -3.33 -5.11 -21.00
CA ASP A 87 -2.33 -4.94 -22.06
C ASP A 87 -0.99 -4.37 -21.56
N LYS A 88 -0.55 -4.83 -20.39
CA LYS A 88 0.68 -4.39 -19.73
C LYS A 88 1.45 -5.56 -19.12
N THR A 89 2.72 -5.69 -19.52
CA THR A 89 3.64 -6.64 -18.90
C THR A 89 4.10 -6.11 -17.54
N VAL A 90 3.62 -6.73 -16.48
CA VAL A 90 3.90 -6.33 -15.10
C VAL A 90 4.40 -7.52 -14.27
N LYS A 91 5.18 -7.23 -13.23
CA LYS A 91 5.51 -8.19 -12.18
C LYS A 91 4.54 -8.10 -11.02
N VAL A 92 4.13 -9.24 -10.48
CA VAL A 92 3.16 -9.29 -9.36
C VAL A 92 3.89 -9.48 -8.03
N VAL A 93 3.51 -8.70 -7.03
CA VAL A 93 4.01 -8.83 -5.65
C VAL A 93 2.81 -8.97 -4.71
N GLY A 94 2.85 -9.95 -3.81
CA GLY A 94 1.84 -10.14 -2.77
C GLY A 94 2.20 -9.41 -1.47
N VAL A 95 1.21 -8.80 -0.81
CA VAL A 95 1.31 -8.27 0.55
C VAL A 95 0.17 -8.81 1.43
N PRO A 96 0.43 -9.27 2.67
CA PRO A 96 -0.64 -9.70 3.57
C PRO A 96 -1.60 -8.55 3.93
N ALA A 97 -2.89 -8.85 4.03
CA ALA A 97 -3.92 -7.84 4.27
C ALA A 97 -3.75 -7.09 5.60
N ASP A 98 -3.41 -7.82 6.65
CA ASP A 98 -3.12 -7.32 8.00
C ASP A 98 -1.86 -6.43 8.05
N GLN A 99 -0.92 -6.64 7.14
CA GLN A 99 0.34 -5.87 7.08
C GLN A 99 0.29 -4.68 6.12
N TRP A 100 -0.64 -4.65 5.17
CA TRP A 100 -0.66 -3.64 4.10
C TRP A 100 -0.67 -2.20 4.64
N MET A 101 -1.55 -1.90 5.60
CA MET A 101 -1.67 -0.54 6.16
C MET A 101 -0.38 -0.09 6.86
N ARG A 102 0.28 -1.01 7.57
CA ARG A 102 1.56 -0.75 8.22
C ARG A 102 2.65 -0.46 7.19
N VAL A 103 2.84 -1.36 6.21
CA VAL A 103 3.86 -1.21 5.16
C VAL A 103 3.68 0.08 4.37
N ARG A 104 2.43 0.42 4.02
CA ARG A 104 2.11 1.66 3.31
C ARG A 104 2.47 2.90 4.15
N THR A 105 2.12 2.88 5.43
CA THR A 105 2.37 4.02 6.33
C THR A 105 3.87 4.23 6.53
N GLU A 106 4.60 3.17 6.84
CA GLU A 106 6.06 3.18 6.98
C GLU A 106 6.73 3.71 5.70
N TYR A 107 6.31 3.25 4.52
CA TYR A 107 6.85 3.72 3.24
C TYR A 107 6.63 5.23 3.02
N ILE A 108 5.42 5.74 3.29
CA ILE A 108 5.10 7.17 3.13
C ILE A 108 5.91 8.03 4.12
N GLN A 109 6.07 7.59 5.36
CA GLN A 109 6.84 8.30 6.38
C GLN A 109 8.32 8.37 5.99
N ASN A 110 8.91 7.26 5.57
CA ASN A 110 10.32 7.20 5.17
C ASN A 110 10.60 8.11 3.96
N ARG A 111 9.72 8.13 2.96
CA ARG A 111 9.89 8.99 1.77
C ARG A 111 9.78 10.48 2.10
N LYS A 112 8.91 10.86 3.04
CA LYS A 112 8.79 12.24 3.53
C LYS A 112 10.02 12.65 4.35
N GLY A 113 10.55 11.76 5.18
CA GLY A 113 11.79 11.98 5.95
C GLY A 113 13.02 12.18 5.06
N THR A 114 13.11 11.50 3.92
CA THR A 114 14.20 11.70 2.94
C THR A 114 14.05 12.99 2.11
N SER A 115 12.86 13.59 2.07
CA SER A 115 12.60 14.83 1.32
C SER A 115 12.90 16.11 2.12
N VAL A 116 13.22 15.99 3.42
CA VAL A 116 13.64 17.11 4.29
C VAL A 116 15.08 16.84 4.73
N GLY A 117 16.03 17.13 3.85
CA GLY A 117 17.44 16.82 4.14
C GLY A 117 18.42 17.40 3.13
N ASN A 118 18.31 18.70 2.84
CA ASN A 118 19.46 19.46 2.31
C ASN A 118 19.36 20.95 2.69
N THR A 119 19.57 21.25 3.96
CA THR A 119 20.13 22.53 4.40
C THR A 119 21.00 22.22 5.63
N GLN A 120 22.30 22.47 5.49
CA GLN A 120 23.35 22.16 6.47
C GLN A 120 23.45 23.23 7.57
N GLU A 121 24.17 22.82 8.65
CA GLU A 121 24.77 23.60 9.75
C GLU A 121 23.81 23.96 10.90
N GLY A 122 24.08 23.68 12.18
CA GLY A 122 25.24 23.14 12.89
C GLY A 122 24.99 23.23 14.42
N SER A 123 25.94 22.73 15.21
CA SER A 123 26.13 22.84 16.68
C SER A 123 25.29 21.96 17.65
N GLU A 124 25.97 20.91 18.14
CA GLU A 124 26.33 20.62 19.54
C GLU A 124 25.25 20.32 20.62
N GLU A 125 25.27 19.04 21.03
CA GLU A 125 25.27 18.45 22.38
C GLU A 125 24.44 19.02 23.57
N HIS A 126 23.75 18.06 24.22
CA HIS A 126 23.61 17.81 25.68
C HIS A 126 22.20 17.80 26.33
N ASN A 127 21.91 16.64 26.96
CA ASN A 127 21.21 16.39 28.23
C ASN A 127 19.66 16.43 28.36
N THR A 128 19.06 15.22 28.39
CA THR A 128 18.16 14.64 29.42
C THR A 128 17.12 15.49 30.17
N SER A 129 15.90 14.92 30.20
CA SER A 129 14.81 14.97 31.22
C SER A 129 13.66 15.98 31.09
N GLN A 130 12.46 15.43 31.35
CA GLN A 130 11.15 16.02 31.71
C GLN A 130 10.28 16.53 30.54
N GLN A 131 9.25 15.78 30.12
CA GLN A 131 7.91 15.57 30.71
C GLN A 131 6.84 16.52 30.09
N LYS A 132 5.99 15.91 29.23
CA LYS A 132 4.52 15.93 29.29
C LYS A 132 3.79 17.29 29.25
N GLU A 133 3.58 17.83 28.06
CA GLU A 133 2.42 18.67 27.67
C GLU A 133 2.51 19.04 26.18
N SER A 134 2.07 18.16 25.27
CA SER A 134 1.91 18.55 23.85
C SER A 134 1.00 17.63 23.03
N GLU A 135 0.21 16.74 23.67
CA GLU A 135 -0.62 15.78 22.92
C GLU A 135 -2.04 16.29 22.60
N THR A 136 -2.52 17.36 23.24
CA THR A 136 -3.87 17.88 22.98
C THR A 136 -3.94 18.82 21.77
N VAL A 137 -2.85 19.52 21.44
CA VAL A 137 -2.85 20.50 20.34
C VAL A 137 -2.86 19.81 18.97
N ASP A 138 -2.17 18.67 18.81
CA ASP A 138 -2.07 17.97 17.52
C ASP A 138 -3.38 17.30 17.08
N VAL A 139 -4.15 16.74 18.02
CA VAL A 139 -5.45 16.13 17.70
C VAL A 139 -6.52 17.15 17.33
N VAL A 140 -6.54 18.32 17.99
CA VAL A 140 -7.52 19.38 17.68
C VAL A 140 -7.25 20.00 16.31
N GLN A 141 -5.98 20.18 15.94
CA GLN A 141 -5.61 20.70 14.63
C GLN A 141 -5.97 19.71 13.50
N LYS A 142 -5.67 18.42 13.69
CA LYS A 142 -6.06 17.36 12.73
C LYS A 142 -7.57 17.24 12.58
N ALA A 143 -8.34 17.39 13.65
CA ALA A 143 -9.80 17.35 13.58
C ALA A 143 -10.38 18.57 12.84
N LYS A 144 -9.84 19.77 13.06
CA LYS A 144 -10.23 20.97 12.32
C LYS A 144 -9.96 20.85 10.81
N ASP A 145 -8.82 20.26 10.44
CA ASP A 145 -8.46 20.03 9.03
C ASP A 145 -9.31 18.95 8.35
N LEU A 146 -9.76 17.93 9.09
CA LEU A 146 -10.59 16.85 8.53
C LEU A 146 -12.08 17.19 8.44
N PHE A 147 -12.62 17.95 9.39
CA PHE A 147 -14.06 18.10 9.58
C PHE A 147 -14.60 19.52 9.39
N GLY A 148 -13.71 20.51 9.18
CA GLY A 148 -14.09 21.92 9.06
C GLY A 148 -14.47 22.54 10.40
N GLU A 149 -14.24 23.85 10.54
CA GLU A 149 -14.29 24.60 11.80
C GLU A 149 -15.65 24.56 12.53
N SER A 150 -16.73 24.18 11.85
CA SER A 150 -18.10 24.24 12.38
C SER A 150 -18.58 23.03 13.20
N THR A 151 -17.75 22.00 13.42
CA THR A 151 -18.21 20.74 14.09
C THR A 151 -17.41 20.34 15.34
N VAL A 152 -16.42 21.13 15.77
CA VAL A 152 -15.60 20.78 16.95
C VAL A 152 -16.10 21.55 18.19
N ASN A 153 -16.93 20.91 19.01
CA ASN A 153 -17.23 21.36 20.37
C ASN A 153 -16.30 20.68 21.36
N VAL A 154 -15.41 21.46 21.98
CA VAL A 154 -14.64 21.04 23.15
C VAL A 154 -15.58 21.06 24.35
N LEU A 155 -15.82 19.91 24.97
CA LEU A 155 -16.47 19.82 26.27
C LEU A 155 -15.35 19.74 27.31
N ASP A 156 -15.14 20.83 28.05
CA ASP A 156 -14.38 20.79 29.30
C ASP A 156 -15.32 20.23 30.38
N GLU A 157 -14.99 19.07 30.93
CA GLU A 157 -15.58 18.59 32.19
C GLU A 157 -14.85 19.28 33.35
N GLU A 158 -15.60 20.00 34.21
CA GLU A 158 -15.12 20.65 35.44
C GLU A 158 -14.60 19.66 36.50
#